data_AF-A0A5A9F065-F1
#
_entry.id   AF-A0A5A9F065-F1
#
_cell.length_a   1.000
_cell.length_b   1.000
_cell.length_c   1.000
_cell.angle_alpha   90.00
_cell.angle_beta   90.00
_cell.angle_gamma   90.00
#
_symmetry.space_group_name_H-M   'P 1'
#
loop_
_entity.id
_entity.type
_entity.pdbx_description
1 polymer ?
#
loop_
_entity_poly.entity_id
_entity_poly.type
_entity_poly.pdbx_seq_one_letter_code
_entity_poly.pdbx_strand_id
1 'polypeptide(L)'
;MNTMFAALFAALLAAGLAHGGTAFAAPAGTTSTAGGAAGAAEEGAAQRAPATVEGFRSAKFGMTEEELRKAIRTDFGLKDTEIERTDNPVERTTSLSATVKDLLPGGGAARVSYILGYSSKKLIHVNVLWAHELGATSNETLLANATTLQSYLSEQPFPPAGVAMNAQLADGSILLFRGTDAKSRTVLLVVSGLPRPAEAAKAGAAKGSEKGAEKAAESKPVVRLSYIANPAEPDIFRVKPGQF
;
A
#
# COMPACT_ATOMS: atom_id res chain seq x y z
N MET A 1 0.37 29.42 5.99
CA MET A 1 1.50 29.03 6.84
C MET A 1 1.53 27.50 6.80
N ASN A 2 2.22 26.92 5.80
CA ASN A 2 2.12 25.50 5.48
C ASN A 2 3.39 24.78 5.92
N THR A 3 3.26 23.93 6.94
CA THR A 3 4.32 23.05 7.43
C THR A 3 4.44 21.81 6.54
N MET A 4 5.67 21.57 6.09
CA MET A 4 6.12 20.43 5.30
C MET A 4 5.97 19.12 6.07
N PHE A 5 5.44 18.08 5.42
CA PHE A 5 5.63 16.69 5.82
C PHE A 5 6.42 15.99 4.71
N ALA A 6 7.73 15.88 4.90
CA ALA A 6 8.59 14.96 4.17
C ALA A 6 8.88 13.78 5.09
N ALA A 7 8.45 12.57 4.71
CA ALA A 7 8.73 11.35 5.45
C ALA A 7 9.56 10.38 4.60
N LEU A 8 10.62 9.92 5.26
CA LEU A 8 11.80 9.20 4.82
C LEU A 8 11.50 7.73 4.50
N PHE A 9 11.98 7.21 3.36
CA PHE A 9 11.98 5.77 3.06
C PHE A 9 13.31 5.14 3.46
N ALA A 10 13.26 4.13 4.32
CA ALA A 10 14.38 3.24 4.61
C ALA A 10 14.06 1.82 4.13
N ALA A 11 14.89 1.34 3.20
CA ALA A 11 14.90 -0.03 2.70
C ALA A 11 15.75 -0.94 3.60
N LEU A 12 15.40 -2.22 3.68
CA LEU A 12 16.30 -3.25 4.21
C LEU A 12 16.26 -4.50 3.33
N LEU A 13 17.47 -4.94 2.98
CA LEU A 13 17.84 -5.95 2.00
C LEU A 13 18.10 -7.31 2.67
N ALA A 14 17.65 -8.38 1.99
CA ALA A 14 18.19 -9.73 1.78
C ALA A 14 19.21 -10.41 2.75
N ALA A 15 18.95 -11.70 3.00
CA ALA A 15 19.87 -12.86 2.94
C ALA A 15 19.00 -14.15 2.85
N GLY A 16 19.31 -15.26 2.17
CA GLY A 16 20.51 -15.71 1.46
C GLY A 16 20.96 -17.12 1.92
N LEU A 17 20.49 -18.17 1.23
CA LEU A 17 21.13 -19.49 0.90
C LEU A 17 21.48 -20.59 1.97
N ALA A 18 20.81 -21.74 1.79
CA ALA A 18 21.33 -23.10 1.46
C ALA A 18 21.98 -24.07 2.50
N HIS A 19 21.94 -25.37 2.10
CA HIS A 19 22.45 -26.67 2.62
C HIS A 19 21.39 -27.54 3.33
N GLY A 20 21.14 -28.83 3.05
CA GLY A 20 21.76 -29.85 2.17
C GLY A 20 21.72 -31.23 2.85
N GLY A 21 21.26 -32.29 2.14
CA GLY A 21 21.39 -33.74 2.49
C GLY A 21 20.39 -34.29 3.52
N THR A 22 19.89 -35.54 3.51
CA THR A 22 20.33 -36.83 2.92
C THR A 22 19.15 -37.81 2.76
N ALA A 23 19.32 -38.79 1.86
CA ALA A 23 18.40 -39.88 1.50
C ALA A 23 18.44 -41.11 2.43
N PHE A 24 17.37 -41.92 2.48
CA PHE A 24 17.41 -43.39 2.38
C PHE A 24 16.02 -44.02 2.15
N ALA A 25 15.99 -45.20 1.52
CA ALA A 25 14.84 -45.89 0.92
C ALA A 25 14.22 -47.03 1.77
N ALA A 26 12.89 -47.24 1.60
CA ALA A 26 11.96 -48.40 1.58
C ALA A 26 12.34 -49.81 2.17
N PRO A 27 11.45 -50.85 2.23
CA PRO A 27 10.03 -50.98 1.82
C PRO A 27 9.07 -51.85 2.71
N ALA A 28 7.80 -51.93 2.26
CA ALA A 28 6.85 -53.08 2.24
C ALA A 28 5.97 -53.47 3.45
N GLY A 29 4.65 -53.58 3.17
CA GLY A 29 3.67 -54.41 3.88
C GLY A 29 2.19 -54.02 3.67
N THR A 30 1.58 -54.55 2.59
CA THR A 30 0.20 -55.13 2.40
C THR A 30 -0.80 -55.04 3.57
N THR A 31 -2.12 -54.84 3.50
CA THR A 31 -3.28 -54.95 2.55
C THR A 31 -4.49 -54.45 3.37
N SER A 32 -5.59 -53.83 2.90
CA SER A 32 -6.71 -54.45 2.15
C SER A 32 -7.91 -53.46 2.08
N THR A 33 -8.44 -53.28 0.87
CA THR A 33 -9.86 -53.13 0.45
C THR A 33 -10.94 -52.50 1.36
N ALA A 34 -11.54 -51.40 0.89
CA ALA A 34 -12.98 -51.19 0.62
C ALA A 34 -13.14 -49.71 0.18
N GLY A 35 -13.57 -49.41 -1.04
CA GLY A 35 -14.97 -49.45 -1.45
C GLY A 35 -15.57 -48.05 -1.34
N GLY A 36 -15.61 -47.30 -2.45
CA GLY A 36 -16.18 -45.96 -2.48
C GLY A 36 -15.97 -45.27 -3.83
N ALA A 37 -16.80 -45.63 -4.81
CA ALA A 37 -16.97 -44.82 -6.00
C ALA A 37 -17.67 -43.51 -5.62
N ALA A 38 -17.00 -42.39 -5.82
CA ALA A 38 -17.61 -41.08 -5.99
C ALA A 38 -16.82 -40.35 -7.08
N GLY A 39 -17.35 -40.39 -8.30
CA GLY A 39 -16.99 -39.43 -9.32
C GLY A 39 -17.61 -38.06 -9.00
N ALA A 40 -17.05 -37.03 -9.65
CA ALA A 40 -17.43 -35.62 -9.61
C ALA A 40 -17.02 -34.89 -8.32
N ALA A 41 -16.22 -33.84 -8.32
CA ALA A 41 -15.66 -33.05 -9.41
C ALA A 41 -14.36 -32.43 -8.91
N GLU A 42 -13.22 -32.72 -9.57
CA GLU A 42 -12.20 -31.67 -9.71
C GLU A 42 -12.77 -30.68 -10.71
N GLU A 43 -13.68 -29.85 -10.20
CA GLU A 43 -14.08 -28.63 -10.85
C GLU A 43 -12.81 -27.80 -10.89
N GLY A 44 -12.17 -27.81 -12.07
CA GLY A 44 -10.90 -27.17 -12.31
C GLY A 44 -10.95 -25.77 -11.71
N ALA A 45 -10.21 -25.58 -10.62
CA ALA A 45 -9.90 -24.26 -10.12
C ALA A 45 -9.12 -23.59 -11.23
N ALA A 46 -9.85 -22.87 -12.10
CA ALA A 46 -9.30 -22.10 -13.18
C ALA A 46 -8.20 -21.25 -12.54
N GLN A 47 -6.96 -21.58 -12.86
CA GLN A 47 -5.80 -21.01 -12.19
C GLN A 47 -5.82 -19.53 -12.52
N ARG A 48 -6.25 -18.72 -11.53
CA ARG A 48 -6.49 -17.29 -11.73
C ARG A 48 -5.16 -16.66 -12.16
N ALA A 49 -5.19 -15.87 -13.23
CA ALA A 49 -4.00 -15.21 -13.74
C ALA A 49 -3.32 -14.41 -12.61
N PRO A 50 -1.98 -14.42 -12.52
CA PRO A 50 -1.27 -13.77 -11.42
C PRO A 50 -1.57 -12.27 -11.36
N ALA A 51 -1.66 -11.74 -10.14
CA ALA A 51 -1.91 -10.33 -9.91
C ALA A 51 -0.80 -9.49 -10.53
N THR A 52 -1.18 -8.40 -11.19
CA THR A 52 -0.28 -7.54 -11.97
C THR A 52 -0.48 -6.09 -11.52
N VAL A 53 0.60 -5.43 -11.13
CA VAL A 53 0.56 -4.06 -10.56
C VAL A 53 1.02 -3.07 -11.60
N GLU A 54 0.09 -2.45 -12.34
CA GLU A 54 0.47 -1.58 -13.47
C GLU A 54 0.37 -0.09 -13.21
N GLY A 55 -0.21 0.29 -12.07
CA GLY A 55 -0.57 1.67 -11.75
C GLY A 55 -1.94 1.70 -11.08
N PHE A 56 -2.69 2.78 -11.29
CA PHE A 56 -3.97 3.02 -10.64
C PHE A 56 -5.03 3.43 -11.68
N ARG A 57 -6.10 2.63 -11.78
CA ARG A 57 -7.17 2.82 -12.79
C ARG A 57 -6.59 2.93 -14.21
N SER A 58 -6.85 4.01 -14.94
CA SER A 58 -6.31 4.20 -16.30
C SER A 58 -4.87 4.72 -16.31
N ALA A 59 -4.37 5.25 -15.19
CA ALA A 59 -2.99 5.71 -15.06
C ALA A 59 -2.03 4.52 -14.90
N LYS A 60 -1.11 4.34 -15.84
CA LYS A 60 -0.14 3.25 -15.87
C LYS A 60 1.28 3.77 -15.69
N PHE A 61 2.14 2.96 -15.05
CA PHE A 61 3.56 3.29 -14.93
C PHE A 61 4.17 3.53 -16.31
N GLY A 62 5.05 4.52 -16.40
CA GLY A 62 5.65 4.95 -17.66
C GLY A 62 4.89 6.03 -18.42
N MET A 63 3.67 6.40 -18.00
CA MET A 63 2.93 7.54 -18.57
C MET A 63 3.63 8.87 -18.27
N THR A 64 3.61 9.77 -19.25
CA THR A 64 4.06 11.17 -19.14
C THR A 64 3.06 12.03 -18.36
N GLU A 65 3.43 13.27 -18.04
CA GLU A 65 2.54 14.22 -17.35
C GLU A 65 1.25 14.47 -18.15
N GLU A 66 1.34 14.60 -19.48
CA GLU A 66 0.19 14.87 -20.34
C GLU A 66 -0.78 13.68 -20.40
N GLU A 67 -0.25 12.47 -20.55
CA GLU A 67 -1.02 11.23 -20.52
C GLU A 67 -1.70 11.03 -19.15
N LEU A 68 -0.99 11.34 -18.07
CA LEU A 68 -1.55 11.32 -16.71
C LEU A 68 -2.71 12.30 -16.54
N ARG A 69 -2.57 13.55 -16.99
CA ARG A 69 -3.67 14.52 -16.92
C ARG A 69 -4.89 14.01 -17.68
N LYS A 70 -4.69 13.41 -18.86
CA LYS A 70 -5.79 12.79 -19.61
C LYS A 70 -6.43 11.65 -18.82
N ALA A 71 -5.65 10.75 -18.24
CA ALA A 71 -6.14 9.65 -17.41
C ALA A 71 -6.96 10.15 -16.21
N ILE A 72 -6.47 11.16 -15.48
CA ILE A 72 -7.16 11.77 -14.34
C ILE A 72 -8.52 12.35 -14.75
N ARG A 73 -8.57 13.08 -15.87
CA ARG A 73 -9.84 13.62 -16.39
C ARG A 73 -10.83 12.51 -16.76
N THR A 74 -10.35 11.44 -17.39
CA THR A 74 -11.20 10.29 -17.76
C THR A 74 -11.70 9.55 -16.53
N ASP A 75 -10.84 9.32 -15.54
CA ASP A 75 -11.17 8.52 -14.36
C ASP A 75 -12.11 9.24 -13.38
N PHE A 76 -11.98 10.56 -13.25
CA PHE A 76 -12.65 11.33 -12.20
C PHE A 76 -13.52 12.49 -12.69
N GLY A 77 -13.51 12.80 -13.99
CA GLY A 77 -14.27 13.92 -14.56
C GLY A 77 -13.81 15.30 -14.08
N LEU A 78 -12.56 15.42 -13.61
CA LEU A 78 -12.00 16.66 -13.08
C LEU A 78 -11.51 17.58 -14.20
N LYS A 79 -11.45 18.88 -13.91
CA LYS A 79 -10.82 19.88 -14.78
C LYS A 79 -9.33 19.98 -14.48
N ASP A 80 -8.54 20.47 -15.43
CA ASP A 80 -7.09 20.64 -15.23
C ASP A 80 -6.75 21.61 -14.08
N THR A 81 -7.64 22.56 -13.78
CA THR A 81 -7.50 23.48 -12.64
C THR A 81 -7.66 22.80 -11.28
N GLU A 82 -8.25 21.60 -11.24
CA GLU A 82 -8.41 20.79 -10.03
C GLU A 82 -7.24 19.80 -9.84
N ILE A 83 -6.32 19.75 -10.81
CA ILE A 83 -5.12 18.92 -10.78
C ILE A 83 -3.93 19.80 -10.37
N GLU A 84 -3.54 19.69 -9.11
CA GLU A 84 -2.41 20.41 -8.54
C GLU A 84 -1.09 19.79 -9.02
N ARG A 85 -0.17 20.62 -9.50
CA ARG A 85 1.20 20.21 -9.83
C ARG A 85 2.16 20.70 -8.74
N THR A 86 2.89 19.79 -8.12
CA THR A 86 3.85 20.11 -7.04
C THR A 86 5.19 19.44 -7.32
N ASP A 87 6.28 20.20 -7.23
CA ASP A 87 7.64 19.67 -7.38
C ASP A 87 8.25 19.37 -6.00
N ASN A 88 8.90 18.22 -5.84
CA ASN A 88 9.68 17.88 -4.64
C ASN A 88 11.14 18.26 -4.88
N PRO A 89 11.69 19.28 -4.21
CA PRO A 89 13.05 19.75 -4.46
C PRO A 89 14.13 18.76 -4.00
N VAL A 90 13.83 17.88 -3.04
CA VAL A 90 14.78 16.92 -2.48
C VAL A 90 14.93 15.72 -3.42
N GLU A 91 13.80 15.11 -3.79
CA GLU A 91 13.79 13.95 -4.69
C GLU A 91 13.85 14.35 -6.17
N ARG A 92 13.66 15.64 -6.47
CA ARG A 92 13.55 16.21 -7.82
C ARG A 92 12.47 15.56 -8.68
N THR A 93 11.42 15.06 -8.03
CA THR A 93 10.23 14.49 -8.67
C THR A 93 9.16 15.57 -8.85
N THR A 94 8.25 15.32 -9.77
CA THR A 94 7.03 16.14 -9.96
C THR A 94 5.84 15.28 -9.56
N SER A 95 4.84 15.88 -8.92
CA SER A 95 3.59 15.20 -8.59
C SER A 95 2.40 15.92 -9.19
N LEU A 96 1.42 15.14 -9.66
CA LEU A 96 0.08 15.62 -9.98
C LEU A 96 -0.87 15.08 -8.92
N SER A 97 -1.59 15.97 -8.25
CA SER A 97 -2.51 15.60 -7.18
C SER A 97 -3.92 16.09 -7.43
N ALA A 98 -4.90 15.27 -7.08
CA ALA A 98 -6.31 15.62 -7.15
C ALA A 98 -7.05 15.08 -5.92
N THR A 99 -8.01 15.84 -5.43
CA THR A 99 -8.93 15.39 -4.37
C THR A 99 -10.21 14.88 -5.02
N VAL A 100 -10.56 13.61 -4.75
CA VAL A 100 -11.73 12.92 -5.27
C VAL A 100 -12.69 12.66 -4.11
N LYS A 101 -13.93 13.14 -4.20
CA LYS A 101 -14.90 13.15 -3.08
C LYS A 101 -15.33 11.76 -2.61
N ASP A 102 -15.45 10.80 -3.53
CA ASP A 102 -15.96 9.46 -3.24
C ASP A 102 -15.23 8.43 -4.13
N LEU A 103 -13.92 8.30 -3.89
CA LEU A 103 -13.07 7.40 -4.68
C LEU A 103 -13.37 5.92 -4.38
N LEU A 104 -13.64 5.64 -3.10
CA LEU A 104 -14.14 4.39 -2.57
C LEU A 104 -15.58 4.70 -2.09
N PRO A 105 -16.62 4.00 -2.58
CA PRO A 105 -18.00 4.33 -2.24
C PRO A 105 -18.26 4.39 -0.74
N GLY A 106 -18.71 5.54 -0.25
CA GLY A 106 -18.95 5.79 1.18
C GLY A 106 -17.69 5.95 2.02
N GLY A 107 -16.51 5.94 1.39
CA GLY A 107 -15.21 6.07 2.05
C GLY A 107 -14.75 7.50 2.28
N GLY A 108 -15.50 8.48 1.76
CA GLY A 108 -15.17 9.89 1.87
C GLY A 108 -14.05 10.35 0.94
N ALA A 109 -13.62 11.60 1.14
CA ALA A 109 -12.68 12.25 0.25
C ALA A 109 -11.30 11.61 0.31
N ALA A 110 -10.73 11.35 -0.87
CA ALA A 110 -9.40 10.80 -1.06
C ALA A 110 -8.54 11.80 -1.83
N ARG A 111 -7.26 11.91 -1.49
CA ARG A 111 -6.28 12.60 -2.32
C ARG A 111 -5.48 11.56 -3.09
N VAL A 112 -5.50 11.65 -4.41
CA VAL A 112 -4.68 10.83 -5.31
C VAL A 112 -3.50 11.66 -5.78
N SER A 113 -2.29 11.16 -5.59
CA SER A 113 -1.03 11.82 -5.98
C SER A 113 -0.21 10.90 -6.87
N TYR A 114 -0.03 11.32 -8.12
CA TYR A 114 0.76 10.66 -9.15
C TYR A 114 2.15 11.28 -9.18
N ILE A 115 3.19 10.48 -8.92
CA ILE A 115 4.57 10.95 -8.80
C ILE A 115 5.36 10.51 -10.04
N LEU A 116 5.89 11.50 -10.75
CA LEU A 116 6.75 11.36 -11.91
C LEU A 116 8.21 11.34 -11.48
N GLY A 117 8.98 10.40 -12.04
CA GLY A 117 10.38 10.19 -11.74
C GLY A 117 11.28 11.36 -12.15
N TYR A 118 12.40 11.50 -11.45
CA TYR A 118 13.37 12.57 -11.66
C TYR A 118 13.97 12.52 -13.07
N SER A 119 14.47 11.36 -13.50
CA SER A 119 15.21 11.22 -14.77
C SER A 119 14.26 10.95 -15.93
N SER A 120 13.31 10.03 -15.73
CA SER A 120 12.39 9.57 -16.76
C SER A 120 11.28 10.56 -17.08
N LYS A 121 10.90 11.42 -16.12
CA LYS A 121 9.70 12.26 -16.18
C LYS A 121 8.41 11.47 -16.45
N LYS A 122 8.37 10.21 -15.98
CA LYS A 122 7.27 9.27 -16.17
C LYS A 122 6.70 8.81 -14.85
N LEU A 123 5.45 8.35 -14.83
CA LEU A 123 4.79 7.83 -13.64
C LEU A 123 5.60 6.65 -13.07
N ILE A 124 6.02 6.78 -11.82
CA ILE A 124 6.73 5.73 -11.08
C ILE A 124 6.00 5.31 -9.80
N HIS A 125 5.10 6.13 -9.28
CA HIS A 125 4.45 5.90 -8.00
C HIS A 125 3.10 6.62 -7.95
N VAL A 126 2.07 5.96 -7.41
CA VAL A 126 0.77 6.56 -7.07
C VAL A 126 0.51 6.39 -5.57
N ASN A 127 0.14 7.47 -4.89
CA ASN A 127 -0.39 7.43 -3.54
C ASN A 127 -1.87 7.81 -3.54
N VAL A 128 -2.68 7.06 -2.81
CA VAL A 128 -4.06 7.39 -2.50
C VAL A 128 -4.17 7.51 -0.99
N LEU A 129 -4.62 8.67 -0.52
CA LEU A 129 -4.67 9.03 0.88
C LEU A 129 -6.11 9.32 1.29
N TRP A 130 -6.58 8.65 2.35
CA TRP A 130 -7.76 9.04 3.10
C TRP A 130 -7.34 9.50 4.48
N ALA A 131 -7.83 10.68 4.87
CA ALA A 131 -7.54 11.29 6.16
C ALA A 131 -8.70 12.21 6.55
N HIS A 132 -8.88 12.42 7.86
CA HIS A 132 -9.91 13.30 8.39
C HIS A 132 -9.88 14.69 7.75
N GLU A 133 -8.69 15.26 7.57
CA GLU A 133 -8.48 16.63 7.08
C GLU A 133 -8.87 16.83 5.60
N LEU A 134 -9.11 15.76 4.83
CA LEU A 134 -9.47 15.85 3.41
C LEU A 134 -10.96 16.07 3.17
N GLY A 135 -11.82 15.77 4.16
CA GLY A 135 -13.27 15.84 3.98
C GLY A 135 -14.08 15.56 5.24
N ALA A 136 -13.50 15.77 6.43
CA ALA A 136 -14.09 15.46 7.73
C ALA A 136 -14.55 14.00 7.86
N THR A 137 -13.85 13.06 7.19
CA THR A 137 -14.15 11.63 7.27
C THR A 137 -13.92 11.13 8.70
N SER A 138 -14.88 10.37 9.24
CA SER A 138 -14.78 9.85 10.61
C SER A 138 -13.69 8.80 10.72
N ASN A 139 -13.13 8.63 11.93
CA ASN A 139 -12.14 7.59 12.19
C ASN A 139 -12.68 6.19 11.91
N GLU A 140 -13.95 5.94 12.22
CA GLU A 140 -14.62 4.67 11.95
C GLU A 140 -14.64 4.38 10.44
N THR A 141 -15.06 5.35 9.62
CA THR A 141 -15.08 5.20 8.16
C THR A 141 -13.67 4.98 7.61
N LEU A 142 -12.65 5.67 8.15
CA LEU A 142 -11.26 5.47 7.73
C LEU A 142 -10.79 4.03 8.02
N LEU A 143 -11.08 3.49 9.20
CA LEU A 143 -10.72 2.10 9.54
C LEU A 143 -11.53 1.07 8.75
N ALA A 144 -12.79 1.36 8.46
CA ALA A 144 -13.62 0.55 7.57
C ALA A 144 -13.02 0.49 6.16
N ASN A 145 -12.64 1.64 5.58
CA ASN A 145 -11.96 1.71 4.29
C ASN A 145 -10.70 0.84 4.27
N ALA A 146 -9.88 0.93 5.32
CA ALA A 146 -8.65 0.16 5.43
C ALA A 146 -8.94 -1.36 5.43
N THR A 147 -9.94 -1.80 6.18
CA THR A 147 -10.38 -3.20 6.21
C THR A 147 -10.90 -3.65 4.84
N THR A 148 -11.78 -2.86 4.20
CA THR A 148 -12.32 -3.16 2.87
C THR A 148 -11.22 -3.29 1.82
N LEU A 149 -10.26 -2.36 1.80
CA LEU A 149 -9.13 -2.40 0.88
C LEU A 149 -8.21 -3.60 1.16
N GLN A 150 -7.97 -3.93 2.43
CA GLN A 150 -7.17 -5.09 2.80
C GLN A 150 -7.80 -6.39 2.29
N SER A 151 -9.12 -6.58 2.52
CA SER A 151 -9.85 -7.75 2.04
C SER A 151 -9.74 -7.86 0.52
N TYR A 152 -10.05 -6.78 -0.22
CA TYR A 152 -9.95 -6.76 -1.68
C TYR A 152 -8.56 -7.12 -2.20
N LEU A 153 -7.51 -6.59 -1.58
CA LEU A 153 -6.13 -6.86 -1.99
C LEU A 153 -5.69 -8.29 -1.66
N SER A 154 -6.17 -8.86 -0.54
CA SER A 154 -5.84 -10.22 -0.12
C SER A 154 -6.42 -11.30 -1.02
N GLU A 155 -7.51 -11.00 -1.73
CA GLU A 155 -8.14 -11.90 -2.71
C GLU A 155 -7.39 -11.94 -4.06
N GLN A 156 -6.46 -11.00 -4.28
CA GLN A 156 -5.69 -10.94 -5.51
C GLN A 156 -4.61 -12.03 -5.52
N PRO A 157 -4.40 -12.75 -6.64
CA PRO A 157 -3.45 -13.86 -6.75
C PRO A 157 -2.00 -13.36 -6.86
N PHE A 158 -1.49 -12.70 -5.83
CA PHE A 158 -0.07 -12.33 -5.72
C PHE A 158 0.80 -13.56 -5.42
N PRO A 159 2.05 -13.60 -5.90
CA PRO A 159 3.02 -14.62 -5.49
C PRO A 159 3.18 -14.66 -3.96
N PRO A 160 3.09 -15.82 -3.28
CA PRO A 160 3.14 -15.89 -1.82
C PRO A 160 4.39 -15.25 -1.21
N ALA A 161 5.55 -15.39 -1.85
CA ALA A 161 6.81 -14.78 -1.41
C ALA A 161 6.80 -13.23 -1.47
N GLY A 162 5.92 -12.64 -2.28
CA GLY A 162 5.75 -11.20 -2.43
C GLY A 162 4.72 -10.59 -1.47
N VAL A 163 4.03 -11.41 -0.66
CA VAL A 163 2.95 -10.97 0.22
C VAL A 163 3.45 -10.77 1.65
N ALA A 164 3.01 -9.70 2.29
CA ALA A 164 3.14 -9.49 3.74
C ALA A 164 1.91 -8.76 4.27
N MET A 165 1.47 -9.07 5.50
CA MET A 165 0.25 -8.51 6.09
C MET A 165 0.41 -8.30 7.59
N ASN A 166 -0.34 -7.34 8.13
CA ASN A 166 -0.51 -7.07 9.56
C ASN A 166 0.80 -6.91 10.35
N ALA A 167 1.79 -6.22 9.77
CA ALA A 167 3.08 -5.96 10.42
C ALA A 167 3.15 -4.53 10.97
N GLN A 168 3.71 -4.35 12.16
CA GLN A 168 4.09 -3.02 12.65
C GLN A 168 5.36 -2.54 11.95
N LEU A 169 5.34 -1.28 11.52
CA LEU A 169 6.49 -0.58 10.96
C LEU A 169 7.22 0.20 12.06
N ALA A 170 8.49 0.54 11.81
CA ALA A 170 9.35 1.20 12.79
C ALA A 170 8.85 2.60 13.21
N ASP A 171 8.08 3.26 12.35
CA ASP A 171 7.44 4.55 12.62
C ASP A 171 6.13 4.44 13.43
N GLY A 172 5.75 3.22 13.84
CA GLY A 172 4.53 2.93 14.59
C GLY A 172 3.28 2.79 13.72
N SER A 173 3.39 2.93 12.40
CA SER A 173 2.31 2.60 11.47
C SER A 173 2.15 1.08 11.32
N ILE A 174 1.01 0.66 10.76
CA ILE A 174 0.68 -0.74 10.53
C ILE A 174 0.60 -0.98 9.02
N LEU A 175 1.44 -1.86 8.52
CA LEU A 175 1.31 -2.45 7.20
C LEU A 175 0.16 -3.47 7.22
N LEU A 176 -0.97 -3.12 6.62
CA LEU A 176 -2.10 -4.04 6.50
C LEU A 176 -1.88 -5.04 5.37
N PHE A 177 -1.31 -4.58 4.24
CA PHE A 177 -1.04 -5.42 3.09
C PHE A 177 0.15 -4.91 2.29
N ARG A 178 0.99 -5.83 1.82
CA ARG A 178 1.95 -5.65 0.75
C ARG A 178 1.78 -6.79 -0.23
N GLY A 179 1.69 -6.48 -1.52
CA GLY A 179 1.74 -7.47 -2.60
C GLY A 179 2.73 -7.03 -3.65
N THR A 180 3.65 -7.90 -4.02
CA THR A 180 4.64 -7.67 -5.07
C THR A 180 4.37 -8.60 -6.24
N ASP A 181 4.25 -8.05 -7.45
CA ASP A 181 4.04 -8.84 -8.66
C ASP A 181 5.34 -9.43 -9.23
N ALA A 182 5.22 -10.20 -10.31
CA ALA A 182 6.36 -10.84 -10.98
C ALA A 182 7.40 -9.84 -11.54
N LYS A 183 7.03 -8.56 -11.73
CA LYS A 183 7.94 -7.50 -12.19
C LYS A 183 8.51 -6.69 -11.02
N SER A 184 8.39 -7.17 -9.79
CA SER A 184 8.81 -6.48 -8.57
C SER A 184 8.09 -5.14 -8.33
N ARG A 185 6.91 -4.95 -8.93
CA ARG A 185 6.04 -3.79 -8.67
C ARG A 185 5.19 -4.07 -7.45
N THR A 186 4.98 -3.07 -6.60
CA THR A 186 4.40 -3.31 -5.27
C THR A 186 3.14 -2.47 -5.05
N VAL A 187 2.13 -3.09 -4.44
CA VAL A 187 1.02 -2.40 -3.78
C VAL A 187 1.24 -2.46 -2.28
N LEU A 188 1.12 -1.32 -1.59
CA LEU A 188 1.15 -1.24 -0.14
C LEU A 188 -0.10 -0.57 0.40
N LEU A 189 -0.68 -1.14 1.44
CA LEU A 189 -1.74 -0.55 2.25
C LEU A 189 -1.23 -0.37 3.67
N VAL A 190 -1.15 0.89 4.11
CA VAL A 190 -0.63 1.27 5.43
C VAL A 190 -1.65 2.13 6.15
N VAL A 191 -1.81 1.89 7.45
CA VAL A 191 -2.54 2.76 8.37
C VAL A 191 -1.58 3.37 9.36
N SER A 192 -1.62 4.68 9.51
CA SER A 192 -0.79 5.46 10.44
C SER A 192 -1.66 6.33 11.34
N GLY A 193 -1.08 6.98 12.36
CA GLY A 193 -1.83 7.86 13.28
C GLY A 193 -2.71 7.12 14.30
N LEU A 194 -2.46 5.81 14.48
CA LEU A 194 -3.08 5.01 15.55
C LEU A 194 -2.33 5.23 16.87
N PRO A 195 -3.05 5.22 18.01
CA PRO A 195 -2.43 5.37 19.31
C PRO A 195 -1.57 4.15 19.59
N ARG A 196 -0.33 4.36 20.03
CA ARG A 196 0.54 3.24 20.40
C ARG A 196 -0.01 2.51 21.62
N PRO A 197 0.19 1.19 21.77
CA PRO A 197 -0.32 0.43 22.93
C PRO A 197 0.09 1.04 24.29
N ALA A 198 1.33 1.51 24.41
CA ALA A 198 1.83 2.17 25.62
C ALA A 198 1.17 3.54 25.90
N GLU A 199 0.66 4.20 24.86
CA GLU A 199 -0.02 5.50 24.92
C GLU A 199 -1.52 5.30 25.21
N ALA A 200 -2.13 4.27 24.62
CA ALA A 200 -3.49 3.82 24.94
C ALA A 200 -3.62 3.36 26.40
N ALA A 201 -2.63 2.64 26.92
CA ALA A 201 -2.59 2.20 28.32
C ALA A 201 -2.52 3.38 29.31
N LYS A 202 -1.78 4.44 28.97
CA LYS A 202 -1.70 5.68 29.78
C LYS A 202 -2.99 6.50 29.72
N ALA A 203 -3.66 6.56 28.55
CA ALA A 203 -4.96 7.21 28.42
C ALA A 203 -6.05 6.49 29.24
N GLY A 204 -6.03 5.15 29.28
CA GLY A 204 -6.92 4.36 30.13
C GLY A 204 -6.73 4.60 31.63
N ALA A 205 -5.50 4.90 32.07
CA ALA A 205 -5.17 5.20 33.47
C ALA A 205 -5.49 6.66 33.89
N ALA A 206 -5.68 7.58 32.95
CA ALA A 206 -5.93 9.01 33.21
C ALA A 206 -7.43 9.37 33.34
N LYS A 207 -8.34 8.38 33.31
CA LYS A 207 -9.81 8.53 33.34
C LYS A 207 -10.42 9.15 34.62
N GLY A 208 -9.64 9.88 35.42
CA GLY A 208 -10.07 10.48 36.69
C GLY A 208 -9.78 11.98 36.84
N SER A 209 -9.32 12.69 35.79
CA SER A 209 -9.14 14.15 35.87
C SER A 209 -9.70 14.84 34.62
N GLU A 210 -10.73 15.67 34.80
CA GLU A 210 -11.40 16.43 33.73
C GLU A 210 -10.46 17.41 32.99
N LYS A 211 -9.27 17.69 33.54
CA LYS A 211 -8.21 18.49 32.93
C LYS A 211 -7.15 17.70 32.15
N GLY A 212 -7.22 16.36 32.16
CA GLY A 212 -6.31 15.46 31.44
C GLY A 212 -6.86 14.94 30.10
N ALA A 213 -8.15 15.15 29.82
CA ALA A 213 -8.82 14.68 28.61
C ALA A 213 -8.40 15.46 27.34
N GLU A 214 -7.92 16.70 27.50
CA GLU A 214 -7.54 17.59 26.37
C GLU A 214 -6.18 17.23 25.74
N LYS A 215 -5.46 16.23 26.28
CA LYS A 215 -4.13 15.80 25.80
C LYS A 215 -4.00 14.30 25.52
N ALA A 216 -5.09 13.53 25.55
CA ALA A 216 -5.10 12.28 24.81
C ALA A 216 -5.13 12.69 23.34
N ALA A 217 -3.99 12.60 22.64
CA ALA A 217 -3.94 12.88 21.22
C ALA A 217 -5.05 12.06 20.56
N GLU A 218 -6.11 12.73 20.11
CA GLU A 218 -7.19 12.08 19.38
C GLU A 218 -6.54 11.30 18.24
N SER A 219 -6.81 10.01 18.17
CA SER A 219 -6.26 9.20 17.09
C SER A 219 -6.74 9.80 15.77
N LYS A 220 -5.81 10.18 14.91
CA LYS A 220 -6.11 10.70 13.58
C LYS A 220 -5.60 9.68 12.56
N PRO A 221 -6.32 8.56 12.38
CA PRO A 221 -5.91 7.53 11.45
C PRO A 221 -5.76 8.12 10.04
N VAL A 222 -4.74 7.66 9.34
CA VAL A 222 -4.51 7.99 7.94
C VAL A 222 -4.32 6.69 7.19
N VAL A 223 -5.15 6.46 6.18
CA VAL A 223 -5.09 5.29 5.32
C VAL A 223 -4.37 5.67 4.03
N ARG A 224 -3.31 4.95 3.71
CA ARG A 224 -2.52 5.16 2.49
C ARG A 224 -2.45 3.88 1.68
N LEU A 225 -2.91 3.96 0.43
CA LEU A 225 -2.73 2.93 -0.58
C LEU A 225 -1.69 3.42 -1.60
N SER A 226 -0.64 2.65 -1.81
CA SER A 226 0.51 3.02 -2.65
C SER A 226 0.70 2.00 -3.76
N TYR A 227 0.95 2.45 -4.98
CA TYR A 227 1.34 1.63 -6.14
C TYR A 227 2.72 2.08 -6.60
N ILE A 228 3.72 1.20 -6.57
CA ILE A 228 5.13 1.54 -6.80
C ILE A 228 5.71 0.69 -7.94
N ALA A 229 6.30 1.36 -8.94
CA ALA A 229 6.88 0.71 -10.11
C ALA A 229 8.19 -0.04 -9.81
N ASN A 230 9.07 0.58 -9.01
CA ASN A 230 10.33 -0.06 -8.61
C ASN A 230 10.72 0.44 -7.21
N PRO A 231 10.35 -0.29 -6.14
CA PRO A 231 10.67 0.13 -4.78
C PRO A 231 12.17 -0.01 -4.44
N ALA A 232 12.90 -0.92 -5.12
CA ALA A 232 14.33 -1.13 -4.86
C ALA A 232 15.20 -0.01 -5.47
N GLU A 233 14.84 0.43 -6.66
CA GLU A 233 15.54 1.49 -7.40
C GLU A 233 14.52 2.52 -7.93
N PRO A 234 13.97 3.37 -7.05
CA PRO A 234 13.07 4.44 -7.47
C PRO A 234 13.85 5.50 -8.26
N ASP A 235 13.23 6.02 -9.33
CA ASP A 235 13.76 7.12 -10.14
C ASP A 235 13.60 8.47 -9.40
N ILE A 236 14.42 8.64 -8.37
CA ILE A 236 14.54 9.85 -7.56
C ILE A 236 16.00 10.32 -7.54
N PHE A 237 16.20 11.60 -7.29
CA PHE A 237 17.53 12.13 -7.08
C PHE A 237 18.17 11.53 -5.82
N ARG A 238 19.40 11.04 -5.96
CA ARG A 238 20.23 10.54 -4.87
C ARG A 238 21.64 11.09 -5.03
N VAL A 239 22.23 11.53 -3.91
CA VAL A 239 23.66 11.86 -3.87
C VAL A 239 24.44 10.56 -3.75
N LYS A 240 25.34 10.29 -4.69
CA LYS A 240 26.21 9.11 -4.62
C LYS A 240 27.41 9.39 -3.72
N PRO A 241 27.97 8.37 -3.04
CA PRO A 241 29.24 8.52 -2.31
C PRO A 241 30.31 9.16 -3.21
N GLY A 242 30.99 10.19 -2.70
CA GLY A 242 32.05 10.92 -3.42
C GLY A 242 31.57 12.03 -4.37
N GLN A 243 30.28 12.38 -4.37
CA GLN A 243 29.76 13.55 -5.12
C GLN A 243 29.78 14.86 -4.32
N PHE A 244 30.15 14.78 -3.05
CA PHE A 244 30.41 15.87 -2.13
C PHE A 244 31.49 15.41 -1.16
#